data_AF-A0A1Z5JMN2-F1
#
_entry.id   AF-A0A1Z5JMN2-F1
#
_cell.length_a   1.000
_cell.length_b   1.000
_cell.length_c   1.000
_cell.angle_alpha   90.00
_cell.angle_beta   90.00
_cell.angle_gamma   90.00
#
_symmetry.space_group_name_H-M   'P 1'
#
loop_
_entity.id
_entity.type
_entity.pdbx_description
1 polymer ?
#
loop_
_entity_poly.entity_id
_entity_poly.type
_entity_poly.pdbx_seq_one_letter_code
_entity_poly.pdbx_strand_id
1 'polypeptide(L)'
;MHRFVTQRIARQRLIATVRPFPIHRRLSTITTLDNHGSLSGWLAMMGAAMAAVSVHQTWTSQCEEVFAPVAEVEEDDAEEDDPYVNLPDEDEETDCSMCKTFRQGPCRPYWRKLERCFKDHEGEENGAVRCMRYFKPHQQCLMGYSNLYQLVSLEMKQELVSDLELSISEEERRKWNPQIDWSTYLEFTKETGLSYKETVQSRDTTTNELLPLWKRLPDNKEPVLLTLTSQLPKLNPETGMILKVAYAVDQDGYVLGLTYNKKYGELLEKSKGNTTEGTDDAKNDSSEENQDNQHDQFEFDFFILPGETKSVRVCGLYSENPVGADPNKEILDALLFKSKSFSLKKIAKSSV
;
A
#
# COMPACT_ATOMS: atom_id res chain seq x y z
N MET A 1 -30.53 -54.25 -44.95
CA MET A 1 -30.70 -54.22 -43.48
C MET A 1 -29.37 -54.68 -42.89
N HIS A 2 -28.55 -53.97 -42.13
CA HIS A 2 -28.61 -52.72 -41.36
C HIS A 2 -27.32 -51.91 -41.63
N ARG A 3 -27.40 -50.58 -41.67
CA ARG A 3 -26.24 -49.68 -41.66
C ARG A 3 -26.01 -49.19 -40.23
N PHE A 4 -24.77 -49.29 -39.74
CA PHE A 4 -24.30 -48.65 -38.51
C PHE A 4 -24.08 -47.15 -38.77
N VAL A 5 -24.65 -46.31 -37.91
CA VAL A 5 -24.42 -44.86 -37.87
C VAL A 5 -23.62 -44.56 -36.60
N THR A 6 -22.37 -44.12 -36.77
CA THR A 6 -21.53 -43.58 -35.70
C THR A 6 -21.81 -42.08 -35.52
N GLN A 7 -22.36 -41.70 -34.37
CA GLN A 7 -22.43 -40.29 -33.92
C GLN A 7 -21.10 -39.90 -33.25
N ARG A 8 -20.46 -38.84 -33.78
CA ARG A 8 -19.35 -38.13 -33.12
C ARG A 8 -19.93 -37.00 -32.27
N ILE A 9 -19.63 -37.01 -30.97
CA ILE A 9 -19.89 -35.92 -30.04
C ILE A 9 -18.73 -34.92 -30.13
N ALA A 10 -19.00 -33.70 -30.58
CA ALA A 10 -18.06 -32.59 -30.57
C ALA A 10 -18.04 -31.94 -29.16
N ARG A 11 -16.89 -32.00 -28.48
CA ARG A 11 -16.63 -31.22 -27.26
C ARG A 11 -16.14 -29.83 -27.66
N GLN A 12 -16.99 -28.81 -27.54
CA GLN A 12 -16.57 -27.41 -27.58
C GLN A 12 -15.85 -27.08 -26.26
N ARG A 13 -14.57 -26.74 -26.35
CA ARG A 13 -13.82 -26.08 -25.27
C ARG A 13 -14.14 -24.58 -25.32
N LEU A 14 -14.85 -24.08 -24.32
CA LEU A 14 -14.94 -22.65 -24.03
C LEU A 14 -13.58 -22.16 -23.53
N ILE A 15 -12.87 -21.42 -24.39
CA ILE A 15 -11.70 -20.64 -24.00
C ILE A 15 -12.24 -19.31 -23.45
N ALA A 16 -12.07 -19.08 -22.15
CA ALA A 16 -12.33 -17.79 -21.55
C ALA A 16 -11.25 -16.81 -22.03
N THR A 17 -11.62 -15.88 -22.90
CA THR A 17 -10.80 -14.76 -23.32
C THR A 17 -10.72 -13.73 -22.20
N VAL A 18 -9.60 -13.73 -21.46
CA VAL A 18 -9.19 -12.59 -20.63
C VAL A 18 -8.92 -11.43 -21.59
N ARG A 19 -9.70 -10.35 -21.51
CA ARG A 19 -9.49 -9.17 -22.34
C ARG A 19 -8.23 -8.44 -21.85
N PRO A 20 -7.29 -8.09 -22.74
CA PRO A 20 -6.18 -7.22 -22.37
C PRO A 20 -6.73 -5.80 -22.09
N PHE A 21 -6.28 -5.20 -20.99
CA PHE A 21 -6.47 -3.77 -20.75
C PHE A 21 -5.76 -2.97 -21.87
N PRO A 22 -6.28 -1.79 -22.26
CA PRO A 22 -5.56 -0.89 -23.15
C PRO A 22 -4.35 -0.31 -22.40
N ILE A 23 -3.19 -0.91 -22.62
CA ILE A 23 -1.91 -0.42 -22.10
C ILE A 23 -1.42 0.68 -23.04
N HIS A 24 -1.49 1.94 -22.60
CA HIS A 24 -0.62 2.97 -23.15
C HIS A 24 0.82 2.64 -22.73
N ARG A 25 1.63 2.08 -23.64
CA ARG A 25 3.07 1.90 -23.44
C ARG A 25 3.73 3.28 -23.33
N ARG A 26 3.89 3.81 -22.13
CA ARG A 26 5.03 4.65 -21.80
C ARG A 26 6.15 3.71 -21.38
N LEU A 27 7.28 3.76 -22.10
CA LEU A 27 8.54 3.21 -21.61
C LEU A 27 8.97 4.10 -20.44
N SER A 28 8.57 3.73 -19.23
CA SER A 28 9.15 4.30 -18.01
C SER A 28 10.49 3.61 -17.79
N THR A 29 11.57 4.32 -18.11
CA THR A 29 12.87 4.09 -17.48
C THR A 29 12.63 4.14 -15.97
N ILE A 30 12.98 3.09 -15.24
CA ILE A 30 13.05 3.13 -13.77
C ILE A 30 14.14 4.16 -13.46
N THR A 31 13.75 5.41 -13.25
CA THR A 31 14.66 6.45 -12.80
C THR A 31 15.09 6.11 -11.39
N THR A 32 16.40 5.96 -11.23
CA THR A 32 17.07 6.16 -9.94
C THR A 32 16.51 7.42 -9.30
N LEU A 33 16.20 7.35 -8.00
CA LEU A 33 15.85 8.50 -7.18
C LEU A 33 17.07 9.45 -7.17
N ASP A 34 17.12 10.37 -8.13
CA ASP A 34 18.06 11.48 -8.15
C ASP A 34 17.37 12.75 -7.65
N ASN A 35 18.09 13.43 -6.77
CA ASN A 35 17.74 14.67 -6.08
C ASN A 35 17.10 15.73 -6.99
N HIS A 36 15.82 16.01 -6.78
CA HIS A 36 15.20 17.28 -7.17
C HIS A 36 14.94 18.14 -5.93
N GLY A 37 15.40 19.39 -5.99
CA GLY A 37 15.47 20.31 -4.87
C GLY A 37 14.12 20.79 -4.34
N SER A 38 14.13 21.11 -3.04
CA SER A 38 13.34 22.15 -2.37
C SER A 38 11.82 21.97 -2.24
N LEU A 39 11.36 20.76 -1.92
CA LEU A 39 10.11 20.50 -1.17
C LEU A 39 10.27 19.32 -0.17
N SER A 40 11.48 18.77 -0.08
CA SER A 40 11.78 17.48 0.55
C SER A 40 11.97 17.52 2.07
N GLY A 41 12.31 18.69 2.65
CA GLY A 41 12.59 18.79 4.09
C GLY A 41 11.37 18.62 5.00
N TRP A 42 10.22 19.17 4.61
CA TRP A 42 9.00 19.16 5.43
C TRP A 42 8.10 17.95 5.18
N LEU A 43 8.02 17.48 3.93
CA LEU A 43 7.33 16.21 3.60
C LEU A 43 8.02 15.01 4.27
N ALA A 44 9.34 15.05 4.52
CA ALA A 44 10.04 14.02 5.28
C ALA A 44 9.62 13.98 6.76
N MET A 45 9.33 15.13 7.40
CA MET A 45 8.85 15.15 8.79
C MET A 45 7.41 14.63 8.93
N MET A 46 6.52 14.93 8.00
CA MET A 46 5.16 14.35 8.01
C MET A 46 5.12 12.90 7.50
N GLY A 47 5.98 12.55 6.55
CA GLY A 47 6.07 11.20 5.97
C GLY A 47 6.70 10.17 6.91
N ALA A 48 7.68 10.55 7.73
CA ALA A 48 8.30 9.67 8.72
C ALA A 48 7.32 9.26 9.86
N ALA A 49 6.32 10.10 10.16
CA ALA A 49 5.29 9.81 11.17
C ALA A 49 4.20 8.81 10.70
N MET A 50 4.14 8.50 9.40
CA MET A 50 3.05 7.70 8.80
C MET A 50 3.47 6.32 8.28
N ALA A 51 4.78 6.03 8.15
CA ALA A 51 5.25 4.85 7.39
C ALA A 51 5.73 3.66 8.23
N ALA A 52 5.56 3.65 9.56
CA ALA A 52 5.84 2.47 10.36
C ALA A 52 4.96 2.39 11.62
N VAL A 53 4.59 1.15 11.95
CA VAL A 53 3.98 0.68 13.19
C VAL A 53 2.45 0.55 13.16
N SER A 54 1.99 -0.66 13.48
CA SER A 54 0.63 -1.03 13.90
C SER A 54 -0.11 0.16 14.53
N VAL A 55 -1.11 0.67 13.80
CA VAL A 55 -1.62 2.06 13.86
C VAL A 55 -2.61 2.30 15.02
N HIS A 56 -2.35 1.82 16.24
CA HIS A 56 -3.23 2.19 17.37
C HIS A 56 -2.60 2.42 18.74
N GLN A 57 -1.37 1.96 19.03
CA GLN A 57 -0.86 2.02 20.41
C GLN A 57 0.36 2.91 20.68
N THR A 58 1.04 3.45 19.67
CA THR A 58 2.25 4.27 19.89
C THR A 58 2.11 5.74 19.52
N TRP A 59 1.01 6.16 18.87
CA TRP A 59 0.87 7.53 18.36
C TRP A 59 0.63 8.60 19.45
N THR A 60 0.04 8.23 20.60
CA THR A 60 -0.17 9.19 21.69
C THR A 60 1.11 9.51 22.47
N SER A 61 2.10 8.62 22.49
CA SER A 61 3.28 8.76 23.37
C SER A 61 4.42 9.58 22.75
N GLN A 62 4.55 9.66 21.42
CA GLN A 62 5.70 10.32 20.79
C GLN A 62 5.43 11.76 20.31
N CYS A 63 4.17 12.17 20.19
CA CYS A 63 3.85 13.58 19.92
C CYS A 63 3.86 14.44 21.19
N GLU A 64 3.80 13.85 22.38
CA GLU A 64 3.65 14.61 23.64
C GLU A 64 4.97 15.26 24.12
N GLU A 65 6.14 14.79 23.67
CA GLU A 65 7.43 15.32 24.15
C GLU A 65 8.04 16.44 23.28
N VAL A 66 7.49 16.75 22.08
CA VAL A 66 8.03 17.80 21.19
C VAL A 66 7.18 19.09 21.21
N PHE A 67 5.98 19.07 21.78
CA PHE A 67 5.24 20.30 22.04
C PHE A 67 5.66 20.86 23.39
N ALA A 68 6.76 21.62 23.40
CA ALA A 68 6.94 22.65 24.42
C ALA A 68 5.62 23.44 24.55
N PRO A 69 5.19 23.84 25.75
CA PRO A 69 3.93 24.55 25.94
C PRO A 69 3.94 25.77 25.03
N VAL A 70 3.22 25.67 23.91
CA VAL A 70 2.90 26.81 23.07
C VAL A 70 2.11 27.69 24.01
N ALA A 71 2.70 28.81 24.40
CA ALA A 71 2.04 29.82 25.21
C ALA A 71 0.64 29.98 24.66
N GLU A 72 -0.38 29.85 25.52
CA GLU A 72 -1.79 29.99 25.18
C GLU A 72 -1.94 31.30 24.42
N VAL A 73 -1.92 31.21 23.09
CA VAL A 73 -2.25 32.32 22.22
C VAL A 73 -3.74 32.46 22.45
N GLU A 74 -4.12 33.51 23.19
CA GLU A 74 -5.52 33.87 23.39
C GLU A 74 -6.21 33.79 22.02
N GLU A 75 -7.13 32.84 21.89
CA GLU A 75 -8.00 32.67 20.72
C GLU A 75 -8.89 33.92 20.67
N ASP A 76 -8.34 34.99 20.12
CA ASP A 76 -9.09 36.18 19.75
C ASP A 76 -9.91 35.77 18.50
N ASP A 77 -11.03 35.09 18.76
CA ASP A 77 -12.07 34.63 17.81
C ASP A 77 -12.80 35.82 17.16
N ALA A 78 -12.06 36.80 16.67
CA ALA A 78 -12.57 37.62 15.60
C ALA A 78 -12.76 36.68 14.41
N GLU A 79 -13.99 36.53 13.91
CA GLU A 79 -14.33 35.89 12.64
C GLU A 79 -13.58 36.60 11.50
N GLU A 80 -12.28 36.36 11.40
CA GLU A 80 -11.48 36.77 10.26
C GLU A 80 -11.93 35.88 9.11
N ASP A 81 -12.52 36.50 8.07
CA ASP A 81 -13.01 35.82 6.89
C ASP A 81 -11.94 34.84 6.37
N ASP A 82 -12.19 33.52 6.49
CA ASP A 82 -11.24 32.50 6.06
C ASP A 82 -10.98 32.65 4.54
N PRO A 83 -9.76 33.08 4.13
CA PRO A 83 -9.47 33.41 2.73
C PRO A 83 -9.56 32.19 1.81
N TYR A 84 -9.64 30.98 2.37
CA TYR A 84 -9.69 29.72 1.65
C TYR A 84 -11.08 29.07 1.60
N VAL A 85 -12.16 29.79 1.95
CA VAL A 85 -13.54 29.29 1.82
C VAL A 85 -13.94 29.08 0.35
N ASN A 86 -13.49 29.96 -0.54
CA ASN A 86 -13.91 29.99 -1.95
C ASN A 86 -12.81 29.49 -2.91
N LEU A 87 -12.11 28.41 -2.56
CA LEU A 87 -11.16 27.79 -3.48
C LEU A 87 -11.90 27.17 -4.67
N PRO A 88 -11.38 27.29 -5.91
CA PRO A 88 -12.04 26.73 -7.12
C PRO A 88 -12.25 25.23 -6.94
N ASP A 89 -13.25 24.57 -7.52
CA ASP A 89 -13.46 23.13 -7.21
C ASP A 89 -12.39 22.19 -7.77
N GLU A 90 -11.64 22.60 -8.79
CA GLU A 90 -10.62 21.78 -9.46
C GLU A 90 -9.29 21.77 -8.69
N ASP A 91 -8.62 20.61 -8.65
CA ASP A 91 -7.26 20.51 -8.08
C ASP A 91 -6.22 20.82 -9.15
N GLU A 92 -5.17 21.56 -8.76
CA GLU A 92 -3.98 21.76 -9.58
C GLU A 92 -3.31 20.41 -9.89
N GLU A 93 -2.60 20.24 -11.00
CA GLU A 93 -1.85 19.00 -11.23
C GLU A 93 -0.71 18.84 -10.20
N THR A 94 -0.44 17.60 -9.76
CA THR A 94 0.67 17.33 -8.83
C THR A 94 1.23 15.93 -9.03
N ASP A 95 2.54 15.80 -8.80
CA ASP A 95 3.23 14.50 -8.72
C ASP A 95 3.43 14.02 -7.28
N CYS A 96 3.12 14.85 -6.28
CA CYS A 96 3.24 14.46 -4.88
C CYS A 96 2.20 13.38 -4.52
N SER A 97 2.68 12.20 -4.11
CA SER A 97 1.84 11.06 -3.73
C SER A 97 0.91 11.36 -2.56
N MET A 98 1.39 12.15 -1.60
CA MET A 98 0.61 12.59 -0.44
C MET A 98 -0.52 13.54 -0.86
N CYS A 99 -0.23 14.51 -1.74
CA CYS A 99 -1.25 15.39 -2.31
C CYS A 99 -2.28 14.59 -3.11
N LYS A 100 -1.84 13.64 -3.95
CA LYS A 100 -2.75 12.75 -4.70
C LYS A 100 -3.69 11.98 -3.77
N THR A 101 -3.22 11.54 -2.60
CA THR A 101 -4.03 10.83 -1.60
C THR A 101 -5.05 11.74 -0.94
N PHE A 102 -4.63 12.87 -0.35
CA PHE A 102 -5.53 13.73 0.43
C PHE A 102 -6.46 14.62 -0.40
N ARG A 103 -6.20 14.75 -1.71
CA ARG A 103 -7.14 15.34 -2.66
C ARG A 103 -8.27 14.39 -3.06
N GLN A 104 -8.27 13.15 -2.59
CA GLN A 104 -9.40 12.24 -2.74
C GLN A 104 -10.23 12.17 -1.45
N GLY A 105 -11.48 11.73 -1.58
CA GLY A 105 -12.35 11.43 -0.44
C GLY A 105 -12.94 12.65 0.27
N PRO A 106 -13.63 12.43 1.40
CA PRO A 106 -14.44 13.44 2.08
C PRO A 106 -13.61 14.52 2.80
N CYS A 107 -12.34 14.27 3.11
CA CYS A 107 -11.47 15.25 3.77
C CYS A 107 -10.76 16.20 2.80
N ARG A 108 -10.98 16.03 1.50
CA ARG A 108 -10.45 16.89 0.44
C ARG A 108 -10.66 18.39 0.71
N PRO A 109 -11.84 18.89 1.12
CA PRO A 109 -12.02 20.34 1.34
C PRO A 109 -11.08 20.90 2.41
N TYR A 110 -10.82 20.15 3.49
CA TYR A 110 -9.90 20.56 4.54
C TYR A 110 -8.44 20.53 4.06
N TRP A 111 -8.07 19.47 3.33
CA TRP A 111 -6.75 19.35 2.73
C TRP A 111 -6.44 20.53 1.80
N ARG A 112 -7.39 20.97 0.98
CA ARG A 112 -7.19 22.07 0.02
C ARG A 112 -6.90 23.40 0.71
N LYS A 113 -7.55 23.70 1.84
CA LYS A 113 -7.25 24.89 2.64
C LYS A 113 -5.83 24.83 3.22
N LEU A 114 -5.46 23.66 3.77
CA LEU A 114 -4.13 23.41 4.32
C LEU A 114 -3.05 23.56 3.24
N GLU A 115 -3.21 22.86 2.12
CA GLU A 115 -2.28 22.88 0.98
C GLU A 115 -2.14 24.30 0.41
N ARG A 116 -3.26 25.03 0.23
CA ARG A 116 -3.21 26.40 -0.27
C ARG A 116 -2.50 27.34 0.69
N CYS A 117 -2.79 27.25 1.99
CA CYS A 117 -2.12 28.06 3.00
C CYS A 117 -0.59 27.86 2.95
N PHE A 118 -0.13 26.61 2.90
CA PHE A 118 1.30 26.32 2.84
C PHE A 118 1.96 26.90 1.59
N LYS A 119 1.26 26.90 0.45
CA LYS A 119 1.75 27.52 -0.80
C LYS A 119 1.82 29.04 -0.69
N ASP A 120 0.78 29.68 -0.14
CA ASP A 120 0.73 31.15 -0.04
C ASP A 120 1.77 31.70 0.96
N HIS A 121 2.23 30.87 1.91
CA HIS A 121 3.25 31.23 2.90
C HIS A 121 4.58 30.47 2.71
N GLU A 122 4.84 29.94 1.52
CA GLU A 122 6.10 29.30 1.19
C GLU A 122 7.24 30.34 1.24
N GLY A 123 8.24 30.12 2.09
CA GLY A 123 9.36 31.04 2.30
C GLY A 123 9.19 32.05 3.44
N GLU A 124 8.05 32.05 4.14
CA GLU A 124 7.85 32.82 5.38
C GLU A 124 8.36 32.05 6.60
N GLU A 125 9.10 32.71 7.51
CA GLU A 125 9.69 32.08 8.72
C GLU A 125 8.64 31.38 9.61
N ASN A 126 7.42 31.90 9.65
CA ASN A 126 6.30 31.37 10.43
C ASN A 126 5.14 30.86 9.57
N GLY A 127 5.37 30.63 8.26
CA GLY A 127 4.32 30.20 7.34
C GLY A 127 3.64 28.91 7.77
N ALA A 128 4.43 27.92 8.19
CA ALA A 128 3.91 26.65 8.69
C ALA A 128 3.02 26.82 9.93
N VAL A 129 3.44 27.66 10.89
CA VAL A 129 2.69 27.92 12.13
C VAL A 129 1.33 28.54 11.83
N ARG A 130 1.26 29.49 10.88
CA ARG A 130 -0.01 30.09 10.44
C ARG A 130 -0.97 29.07 9.84
N CYS A 131 -0.44 28.08 9.12
CA CYS A 131 -1.25 27.05 8.47
C CYS A 131 -1.73 25.92 9.38
N MET A 132 -1.18 25.81 10.59
CA MET A 132 -1.60 24.78 11.55
C MET A 132 -3.07 24.87 11.94
N ARG A 133 -3.70 26.06 11.82
CA ARG A 133 -5.16 26.21 12.04
C ARG A 133 -6.00 25.33 11.11
N TYR A 134 -5.52 25.05 9.89
CA TYR A 134 -6.19 24.17 8.92
C TYR A 134 -5.81 22.70 9.09
N PHE A 135 -4.72 22.41 9.81
CA PHE A 135 -4.25 21.04 10.03
C PHE A 135 -5.20 20.28 10.96
N LYS A 136 -5.65 20.90 12.06
CA LYS A 136 -6.51 20.25 13.06
C LYS A 136 -7.85 19.77 12.46
N PRO A 137 -8.63 20.57 11.70
CA PRO A 137 -9.84 20.07 11.04
C PRO A 137 -9.58 18.95 10.04
N HIS A 138 -8.48 19.05 9.26
CA HIS A 138 -8.09 17.99 8.33
C HIS A 138 -7.76 16.68 9.07
N GLN A 139 -6.96 16.75 10.13
CA GLN A 139 -6.60 15.60 10.96
C GLN A 139 -7.83 14.96 11.60
N GLN A 140 -8.74 15.75 12.16
CA GLN A 140 -9.99 15.25 12.75
C GLN A 140 -10.84 14.53 11.70
N CYS A 141 -10.91 15.06 10.48
CA CYS A 141 -11.59 14.38 9.39
C CYS A 141 -10.89 13.06 9.03
N LEU A 142 -9.56 13.04 8.90
CA LEU A 142 -8.81 11.81 8.62
C LEU A 142 -9.02 10.72 9.68
N MET A 143 -9.08 11.10 10.96
CA MET A 143 -9.35 10.16 12.05
C MET A 143 -10.76 9.55 11.95
N GLY A 144 -11.74 10.32 11.45
CA GLY A 144 -13.09 9.82 11.19
C GLY A 144 -13.20 8.90 9.96
N TYR A 145 -12.20 8.96 9.05
CA TYR A 145 -12.18 8.22 7.78
C TYR A 145 -10.92 7.36 7.59
N SER A 146 -10.32 6.88 8.68
CA SER A 146 -9.03 6.17 8.68
C SER A 146 -8.96 4.98 7.73
N ASN A 147 -9.99 4.12 7.71
CA ASN A 147 -10.10 2.96 6.84
C ASN A 147 -10.31 3.36 5.39
N LEU A 148 -11.10 4.40 5.11
CA LEU A 148 -11.25 4.91 3.76
C LEU A 148 -9.89 5.40 3.22
N TYR A 149 -9.17 6.22 3.98
CA TYR A 149 -7.87 6.73 3.57
C TYR A 149 -6.79 5.63 3.49
N GLN A 150 -6.93 4.54 4.25
CA GLN A 150 -6.12 3.34 4.06
C GLN A 150 -6.33 2.74 2.66
N LEU A 151 -7.57 2.66 2.16
CA LEU A 151 -7.87 2.19 0.80
C LEU A 151 -7.38 3.15 -0.29
N VAL A 152 -7.52 4.47 -0.07
CA VAL A 152 -7.01 5.49 -1.01
C VAL A 152 -5.49 5.36 -1.12
N SER A 153 -4.78 5.20 0.00
CA SER A 153 -3.32 5.01 0.00
C SER A 153 -2.89 3.74 -0.76
N LEU A 154 -3.67 2.66 -0.68
CA LEU A 154 -3.38 1.44 -1.43
C LEU A 154 -3.55 1.58 -2.94
N GLU A 155 -4.48 2.42 -3.41
CA GLU A 155 -4.60 2.72 -4.84
C GLU A 155 -3.31 3.31 -5.41
N MET A 156 -2.61 4.15 -4.64
CA MET A 156 -1.32 4.73 -5.06
C MET A 156 -0.21 3.69 -5.22
N LYS A 157 -0.38 2.51 -4.64
CA LYS A 157 0.54 1.37 -4.80
C LYS A 157 0.16 0.46 -5.96
N GLN A 158 -0.96 0.72 -6.65
CA GLN A 158 -1.47 -0.11 -7.74
C GLN A 158 -0.51 -0.13 -8.94
N GLU A 159 0.00 1.04 -9.33
CA GLU A 159 0.95 1.16 -10.45
C GLU A 159 2.22 0.37 -10.17
N LEU A 160 2.79 0.55 -8.97
CA LEU A 160 3.95 -0.23 -8.52
C LEU A 160 3.71 -1.75 -8.59
N VAL A 161 2.58 -2.25 -8.08
CA VAL A 161 2.29 -3.70 -8.13
C VAL A 161 2.10 -4.18 -9.57
N SER A 162 1.44 -3.38 -10.41
CA SER A 162 1.28 -3.67 -11.83
C SER A 162 2.64 -3.79 -12.52
N ASP A 163 3.53 -2.82 -12.31
CA ASP A 163 4.87 -2.81 -12.89
C ASP A 163 5.71 -3.98 -12.40
N LEU A 164 5.64 -4.31 -11.11
CA LEU A 164 6.30 -5.49 -10.55
C LEU A 164 5.79 -6.80 -11.15
N GLU A 165 4.48 -6.93 -11.41
CA GLU A 165 3.96 -8.13 -12.08
C GLU A 165 4.38 -8.19 -13.55
N LEU A 166 4.41 -7.04 -14.25
CA LEU A 166 4.79 -6.95 -15.66
C LEU A 166 6.30 -7.13 -15.89
N SER A 167 7.14 -6.78 -14.92
CA SER A 167 8.59 -6.93 -15.01
C SER A 167 9.07 -8.39 -14.87
N ILE A 168 8.19 -9.30 -14.43
CA ILE A 168 8.54 -10.71 -14.19
C ILE A 168 7.88 -11.61 -15.24
N SER A 169 8.71 -12.37 -15.95
CA SER A 169 8.28 -13.30 -17.00
C SER A 169 7.40 -14.44 -16.44
N GLU A 170 6.66 -15.13 -17.31
CA GLU A 170 5.81 -16.25 -16.86
C GLU A 170 6.65 -17.44 -16.36
N GLU A 171 7.86 -17.62 -16.90
CA GLU A 171 8.82 -18.66 -16.53
C GLU A 171 9.41 -18.47 -15.14
N GLU A 172 9.45 -17.22 -14.66
CA GLU A 172 9.93 -16.82 -13.32
C GLU A 172 8.80 -16.82 -12.28
N ARG A 173 7.55 -17.03 -12.70
CA ARG A 173 6.42 -17.14 -11.78
C ARG A 173 6.38 -18.54 -11.16
N ARG A 174 6.16 -18.57 -9.85
CA ARG A 174 6.07 -19.79 -9.05
C ARG A 174 4.76 -19.81 -8.30
N LYS A 175 4.24 -21.02 -8.05
CA LYS A 175 3.03 -21.20 -7.23
C LYS A 175 3.45 -21.47 -5.80
N TRP A 176 2.66 -20.95 -4.87
CA TRP A 176 2.88 -21.18 -3.45
C TRP A 176 1.56 -21.13 -2.66
N ASN A 177 1.61 -21.44 -1.38
CA ASN A 177 0.48 -21.43 -0.46
C ASN A 177 0.94 -20.79 0.86
N PRO A 178 0.86 -19.45 0.97
CA PRO A 178 1.23 -18.75 2.19
C PRO A 178 0.29 -19.11 3.34
N GLN A 179 0.80 -18.98 4.56
CA GLN A 179 0.00 -19.11 5.77
C GLN A 179 -0.64 -17.75 6.04
N ILE A 180 -1.98 -17.72 6.04
CA ILE A 180 -2.76 -16.51 6.33
C ILE A 180 -3.52 -16.80 7.61
N ASP A 181 -3.42 -15.91 8.58
CA ASP A 181 -4.28 -15.95 9.75
C ASP A 181 -5.68 -15.44 9.37
N TRP A 182 -6.66 -16.34 9.42
CA TRP A 182 -8.05 -16.05 9.11
C TRP A 182 -8.90 -15.79 10.36
N SER A 183 -8.30 -15.82 11.56
CA SER A 183 -8.99 -15.71 12.85
C SER A 183 -9.95 -14.51 12.89
N THR A 184 -9.44 -13.30 12.60
CA THR A 184 -10.21 -12.05 12.56
C THR A 184 -11.40 -12.11 11.59
N TYR A 185 -11.20 -12.65 10.40
CA TYR A 185 -12.29 -12.78 9.41
C TYR A 185 -13.34 -13.81 9.85
N LEU A 186 -12.91 -14.94 10.42
CA LEU A 186 -13.81 -15.98 10.88
C LEU A 186 -14.66 -15.50 12.05
N GLU A 187 -14.06 -14.80 13.02
CA GLU A 187 -14.78 -14.15 14.12
C GLU A 187 -15.81 -13.15 13.61
N PHE A 188 -15.40 -12.24 12.73
CA PHE A 188 -16.31 -11.27 12.10
C PHE A 188 -17.50 -11.96 11.42
N THR A 189 -17.26 -13.00 10.60
CA THR A 189 -18.34 -13.70 9.89
C THR A 189 -19.29 -14.46 10.82
N LYS A 190 -18.82 -14.88 12.00
CA LYS A 190 -19.66 -15.53 13.02
C LYS A 190 -20.62 -14.52 13.66
N GLU A 191 -20.18 -13.28 13.85
CA GLU A 191 -20.97 -12.21 14.45
C GLU A 191 -21.94 -11.57 13.46
N THR A 192 -21.47 -11.23 12.25
CA THR A 192 -22.25 -10.45 11.28
C THR A 192 -22.93 -11.31 10.21
N GLY A 193 -22.53 -12.57 10.08
CA GLY A 193 -22.93 -13.45 8.98
C GLY A 193 -22.19 -13.20 7.66
N LEU A 194 -22.37 -14.12 6.71
CA LEU A 194 -21.69 -14.14 5.40
C LEU A 194 -22.16 -13.05 4.41
N SER A 195 -23.25 -12.36 4.71
CA SER A 195 -23.92 -11.42 3.80
C SER A 195 -23.81 -9.98 4.23
N TYR A 196 -22.73 -9.62 4.92
CA TYR A 196 -22.45 -8.24 5.31
C TYR A 196 -22.37 -7.34 4.06
N LYS A 197 -23.21 -6.30 4.01
CA LYS A 197 -23.31 -5.33 2.89
C LYS A 197 -23.44 -3.89 3.34
N GLU A 198 -23.29 -3.63 4.63
CA GLU A 198 -23.67 -2.37 5.24
C GLU A 198 -22.86 -1.15 4.73
N THR A 199 -21.68 -1.40 4.16
CA THR A 199 -20.79 -0.36 3.62
C THR A 199 -20.77 -0.32 2.09
N VAL A 200 -21.59 -1.11 1.41
CA VAL A 200 -21.56 -1.26 -0.05
C VAL A 200 -22.77 -0.60 -0.67
N GLN A 201 -22.55 0.37 -1.57
CA GLN A 201 -23.65 0.89 -2.38
C GLN A 201 -24.18 -0.21 -3.32
N SER A 202 -25.50 -0.23 -3.54
CA SER A 202 -26.09 -1.06 -4.59
C SER A 202 -25.56 -0.59 -5.94
N ARG A 203 -24.51 -1.24 -6.43
CA ARG A 203 -23.82 -0.87 -7.66
C ARG A 203 -24.77 -0.99 -8.86
N ASP A 204 -24.92 0.09 -9.61
CA ASP A 204 -25.54 0.03 -10.93
C ASP A 204 -24.64 -0.79 -11.85
N THR A 205 -25.06 -2.00 -12.20
CA THR A 205 -24.26 -2.96 -12.99
C THR A 205 -24.03 -2.53 -14.45
N THR A 206 -24.48 -1.33 -14.83
CA THR A 206 -24.46 -0.80 -16.19
C THR A 206 -23.11 -0.27 -16.62
N THR A 207 -22.26 0.19 -15.69
CA THR A 207 -20.89 0.63 -15.99
C THR A 207 -19.92 -0.52 -15.79
N ASN A 208 -19.38 -1.04 -16.90
CA ASN A 208 -18.32 -2.07 -16.91
C ASN A 208 -16.96 -1.54 -16.44
N GLU A 209 -16.90 -0.31 -15.91
CA GLU A 209 -15.65 0.30 -15.48
C GLU A 209 -15.26 -0.25 -14.10
N LEU A 210 -14.05 -0.80 -14.04
CA LEU A 210 -13.47 -1.27 -12.80
C LEU A 210 -13.02 -0.04 -12.00
N LEU A 211 -13.85 0.33 -11.02
CA LEU A 211 -13.53 1.38 -10.06
C LEU A 211 -12.62 0.83 -8.94
N PRO A 212 -11.67 1.63 -8.44
CA PRO A 212 -10.89 1.29 -7.26
C PRO A 212 -11.81 1.07 -6.05
N LEU A 213 -11.36 0.26 -5.09
CA LEU A 213 -12.20 -0.21 -3.98
C LEU A 213 -12.86 0.94 -3.20
N TRP A 214 -12.13 2.01 -2.92
CA TRP A 214 -12.67 3.14 -2.15
C TRP A 214 -13.76 3.93 -2.90
N LYS A 215 -13.71 4.00 -4.24
CA LYS A 215 -14.76 4.65 -5.07
C LYS A 215 -16.05 3.84 -5.18
N ARG A 216 -16.07 2.60 -4.64
CA ARG A 216 -17.29 1.76 -4.58
C ARG A 216 -18.10 2.01 -3.32
N LEU A 217 -17.55 2.77 -2.39
CA LEU A 217 -18.12 3.07 -1.09
C LEU A 217 -18.93 4.36 -1.14
N PRO A 218 -19.91 4.54 -0.25
CA PRO A 218 -20.58 5.82 -0.10
C PRO A 218 -19.66 6.86 0.55
N ASP A 219 -19.66 8.08 0.00
CA ASP A 219 -18.78 9.19 0.43
C ASP A 219 -18.98 9.60 1.90
N ASN A 220 -20.12 9.27 2.49
CA ASN A 220 -20.52 9.66 3.83
C ASN A 220 -20.39 8.54 4.88
N LYS A 221 -19.69 7.43 4.56
CA LYS A 221 -19.56 6.30 5.47
C LYS A 221 -18.15 5.74 5.51
N GLU A 222 -17.63 5.61 6.72
CA GLU A 222 -16.38 4.90 6.96
C GLU A 222 -16.56 3.39 6.69
N PRO A 223 -15.75 2.78 5.80
CA PRO A 223 -15.81 1.34 5.58
C PRO A 223 -15.29 0.55 6.78
N VAL A 224 -15.84 -0.66 6.94
CA VAL A 224 -15.28 -1.66 7.85
C VAL A 224 -14.19 -2.42 7.11
N LEU A 225 -12.95 -2.24 7.56
CA LEU A 225 -11.82 -3.05 7.10
C LEU A 225 -11.43 -4.06 8.17
N LEU A 226 -11.09 -5.26 7.71
CA LEU A 226 -10.46 -6.27 8.56
C LEU A 226 -9.00 -6.39 8.16
N THR A 227 -8.12 -6.28 9.15
CA THR A 227 -6.70 -6.56 8.99
C THR A 227 -6.46 -8.05 9.13
N LEU A 228 -5.80 -8.63 8.14
CA LEU A 228 -5.34 -10.01 8.13
C LEU A 228 -3.82 -10.04 7.99
N THR A 229 -3.21 -11.02 8.62
CA THR A 229 -1.74 -11.20 8.59
C THR A 229 -1.39 -12.44 7.78
N SER A 230 -0.37 -12.32 6.94
CA SER A 230 0.22 -13.46 6.23
C SER A 230 1.67 -13.64 6.62
N GLN A 231 2.07 -14.88 6.82
CA GLN A 231 3.45 -15.29 7.09
C GLN A 231 4.11 -15.82 5.81
N LEU A 232 5.31 -15.32 5.53
CA LEU A 232 6.15 -15.66 4.38
C LEU A 232 7.56 -16.00 4.84
N PRO A 233 8.29 -16.94 4.23
CA PRO A 233 9.70 -17.12 4.56
C PRO A 233 10.50 -15.90 4.08
N LYS A 234 11.41 -15.38 4.92
CA LYS A 234 12.31 -14.27 4.56
C LYS A 234 13.32 -14.71 3.48
N LEU A 235 13.75 -15.96 3.55
CA LEU A 235 14.66 -16.61 2.61
C LEU A 235 13.92 -17.76 1.95
N ASN A 236 13.92 -17.82 0.62
CA ASN A 236 13.41 -18.98 -0.08
C ASN A 236 14.39 -20.16 0.10
N PRO A 237 13.98 -21.28 0.70
CA PRO A 237 14.88 -22.40 0.99
C PRO A 237 15.37 -23.13 -0.26
N GLU A 238 14.61 -23.08 -1.36
CA GLU A 238 14.97 -23.76 -2.61
C GLU A 238 15.96 -22.96 -3.44
N THR A 239 15.84 -21.63 -3.43
CA THR A 239 16.61 -20.75 -4.32
C THR A 239 17.66 -19.90 -3.60
N GLY A 240 17.60 -19.80 -2.27
CA GLY A 240 18.43 -18.89 -1.48
C GLY A 240 18.12 -17.40 -1.73
N MET A 241 17.03 -17.08 -2.44
CA MET A 241 16.63 -15.69 -2.71
C MET A 241 15.95 -15.07 -1.51
N ILE A 242 16.10 -13.76 -1.34
CA ILE A 242 15.59 -13.00 -0.21
C ILE A 242 14.28 -12.33 -0.62
N LEU A 243 13.26 -12.39 0.24
CA LEU A 243 11.99 -11.68 0.03
C LEU A 243 12.27 -10.17 -0.05
N LYS A 244 11.91 -9.55 -1.17
CA LYS A 244 12.05 -8.11 -1.41
C LYS A 244 10.76 -7.36 -1.06
N VAL A 245 9.63 -7.86 -1.55
CA VAL A 245 8.32 -7.25 -1.33
C VAL A 245 7.25 -8.34 -1.22
N ALA A 246 6.29 -8.13 -0.32
CA ALA A 246 5.06 -8.92 -0.23
C ALA A 246 3.85 -8.01 -0.45
N TYR A 247 2.84 -8.53 -1.13
CA TYR A 247 1.60 -7.81 -1.35
C TYR A 247 0.40 -8.76 -1.48
N ALA A 248 -0.80 -8.22 -1.26
CA ALA A 248 -2.05 -8.92 -1.47
C ALA A 248 -2.90 -8.16 -2.50
N VAL A 249 -3.68 -8.89 -3.29
CA VAL A 249 -4.66 -8.32 -4.24
C VAL A 249 -6.01 -9.03 -4.14
N ASP A 250 -7.07 -8.34 -4.54
CA ASP A 250 -8.42 -8.88 -4.57
C ASP A 250 -8.77 -9.65 -5.87
N GLN A 251 -10.04 -10.00 -6.06
CA GLN A 251 -10.55 -10.67 -7.27
C GLN A 251 -10.43 -9.84 -8.55
N ASP A 252 -10.38 -8.51 -8.45
CA ASP A 252 -10.30 -7.59 -9.57
C ASP A 252 -8.85 -7.10 -9.81
N GLY A 253 -7.90 -7.51 -8.96
CA GLY A 253 -6.50 -7.14 -9.04
C GLY A 253 -6.11 -5.89 -8.26
N TYR A 254 -7.01 -5.35 -7.42
CA TYR A 254 -6.72 -4.19 -6.59
C TYR A 254 -5.84 -4.56 -5.40
N VAL A 255 -4.85 -3.73 -5.10
CA VAL A 255 -3.94 -3.91 -3.96
C VAL A 255 -4.69 -3.79 -2.64
N LEU A 256 -4.52 -4.80 -1.80
CA LEU A 256 -5.10 -4.92 -0.46
C LEU A 256 -4.07 -4.66 0.65
N GLY A 257 -2.78 -4.75 0.33
CA GLY A 257 -1.66 -4.55 1.25
C GLY A 257 -0.35 -4.70 0.51
N LEU A 258 0.67 -3.95 0.92
CA LEU A 258 2.03 -4.03 0.37
C LEU A 258 3.05 -3.58 1.41
N THR A 259 4.06 -4.43 1.63
CA THR A 259 5.15 -4.20 2.57
C THR A 259 6.48 -4.63 1.96
N TYR A 260 7.53 -3.85 2.20
CA TYR A 260 8.90 -4.16 1.79
C TYR A 260 9.68 -4.82 2.93
N ASN A 261 10.59 -5.73 2.58
CA ASN A 261 11.52 -6.29 3.55
C ASN A 261 12.65 -5.28 3.83
N LYS A 262 12.65 -4.68 5.03
CA LYS A 262 13.67 -3.69 5.45
C LYS A 262 15.09 -4.23 5.33
N LYS A 263 15.31 -5.49 5.73
CA LYS A 263 16.61 -6.17 5.63
C LYS A 263 17.12 -6.25 4.20
N TYR A 264 16.23 -6.44 3.23
CA TYR A 264 16.62 -6.40 1.82
C TYR A 264 17.11 -5.00 1.40
N GLY A 265 16.45 -3.93 1.89
CA GLY A 265 16.88 -2.55 1.68
C GLY A 265 18.27 -2.27 2.24
N GLU A 266 18.53 -2.68 3.48
CA GLU A 266 19.85 -2.54 4.12
C GLU A 266 20.96 -3.29 3.37
N LEU A 267 20.68 -4.50 2.87
CA LEU A 267 21.63 -5.25 2.06
C LEU A 267 21.93 -4.53 0.72
N LEU A 268 20.93 -3.88 0.12
CA LEU A 268 21.08 -3.12 -1.11
C LEU A 268 21.89 -1.83 -0.91
N GLU A 269 21.77 -1.18 0.25
CA GLU A 269 22.62 -0.03 0.59
C GLU A 269 24.07 -0.46 0.83
N LYS A 270 24.28 -1.56 1.55
CA LYS A 270 25.62 -2.15 1.77
C LYS A 270 26.31 -2.54 0.48
N SER A 271 25.60 -3.09 -0.50
CA SER A 271 26.19 -3.46 -1.78
C SER A 271 26.67 -2.25 -2.60
N LYS A 272 26.09 -1.06 -2.39
CA LYS A 272 26.51 0.20 -3.04
C LYS A 272 27.68 0.88 -2.32
N GLY A 273 27.80 0.72 -1.01
CA GLY A 273 28.80 1.42 -0.18
C GLY A 273 30.24 0.91 -0.32
N ASN A 274 30.46 -0.27 -0.90
CA ASN A 274 31.79 -0.89 -1.00
C ASN A 274 32.71 -0.33 -2.10
N THR A 275 32.32 0.74 -2.80
CA THR A 275 33.10 1.29 -3.94
C THR A 275 33.93 2.53 -3.59
N THR A 276 34.19 2.81 -2.31
CA THR A 276 35.09 3.92 -1.93
C THR A 276 36.25 3.42 -1.10
N GLU A 277 37.38 3.23 -1.77
CA GLU A 277 38.71 3.14 -1.19
C GLU A 277 38.98 4.38 -0.32
N GLY A 278 39.38 4.19 0.93
CA GLY A 278 39.80 5.33 1.76
C GLY A 278 40.03 5.04 3.24
N THR A 279 41.26 4.63 3.56
CA THR A 279 42.01 4.90 4.81
C THR A 279 41.47 4.34 6.14
N ASP A 280 42.09 3.23 6.54
CA ASP A 280 42.68 2.98 7.86
C ASP A 280 42.33 3.97 8.99
N ASP A 281 41.23 3.74 9.70
CA ASP A 281 41.15 4.06 11.13
C ASP A 281 40.20 3.08 11.82
N ALA A 282 40.79 1.98 12.27
CA ALA A 282 40.15 0.91 13.01
C ALA A 282 39.66 1.41 14.38
N LYS A 283 38.39 1.80 14.47
CA LYS A 283 37.65 1.75 15.73
C LYS A 283 36.76 0.52 15.74
N ASN A 284 37.30 -0.49 16.41
CA ASN A 284 36.62 -1.68 16.90
C ASN A 284 35.38 -1.27 17.71
N ASP A 285 34.19 -1.36 17.11
CA ASP A 285 32.95 -1.38 17.86
C ASP A 285 32.22 -2.70 17.55
N SER A 286 32.74 -3.75 18.18
CA SER A 286 32.30 -5.12 18.06
C SER A 286 31.27 -5.44 19.14
N SER A 287 30.04 -4.95 18.99
CA SER A 287 28.94 -5.43 19.84
C SER A 287 27.57 -5.06 19.27
N GLU A 288 27.10 -5.81 18.27
CA GLU A 288 25.64 -5.99 18.06
C GLU A 288 25.30 -7.18 17.11
N GLU A 289 26.19 -8.17 16.97
CA GLU A 289 25.84 -9.45 16.35
C GLU A 289 25.42 -10.45 17.42
N ASN A 290 24.20 -10.36 17.93
CA ASN A 290 23.56 -11.52 18.56
C ASN A 290 22.05 -11.28 18.73
N GLN A 291 21.28 -12.29 18.31
CA GLN A 291 19.82 -12.46 18.47
C GLN A 291 18.90 -11.99 17.33
N ASP A 292 19.08 -12.52 16.11
CA ASP A 292 17.95 -12.64 15.15
C ASP A 292 17.80 -14.07 14.63
N ASN A 293 18.01 -15.06 15.50
CA ASN A 293 17.72 -16.48 15.26
C ASN A 293 16.26 -16.85 15.57
N GLN A 294 15.38 -15.87 15.80
CA GLN A 294 14.00 -16.10 16.19
C GLN A 294 13.07 -15.52 15.13
N HIS A 295 12.67 -16.41 14.22
CA HIS A 295 11.69 -16.26 13.14
C HIS A 295 12.26 -15.82 11.77
N ASP A 296 12.61 -16.86 10.99
CA ASP A 296 12.77 -16.86 9.53
C ASP A 296 11.50 -16.45 8.75
N GLN A 297 10.43 -16.07 9.46
CA GLN A 297 9.17 -15.64 8.89
C GLN A 297 9.08 -14.12 8.87
N PHE A 298 8.59 -13.62 7.74
CA PHE A 298 8.19 -12.26 7.46
C PHE A 298 6.68 -12.20 7.58
N GLU A 299 6.20 -11.33 8.45
CA GLU A 299 4.78 -11.04 8.60
C GLU A 299 4.43 -9.78 7.81
N PHE A 300 3.35 -9.82 7.05
CA PHE A 300 2.76 -8.61 6.49
C PHE A 300 1.25 -8.60 6.64
N ASP A 301 0.74 -7.42 6.93
CA ASP A 301 -0.67 -7.15 7.05
C ASP A 301 -1.26 -6.69 5.73
N PHE A 302 -2.50 -7.10 5.48
CA PHE A 302 -3.32 -6.62 4.38
C PHE A 302 -4.77 -6.49 4.83
N PHE A 303 -5.54 -5.69 4.08
CA PHE A 303 -6.90 -5.33 4.45
C PHE A 303 -7.89 -6.01 3.52
N ILE A 304 -8.98 -6.52 4.09
CA ILE A 304 -10.14 -6.96 3.30
C ILE A 304 -11.35 -6.11 3.65
N LEU A 305 -12.21 -5.91 2.67
CA LEU A 305 -13.49 -5.24 2.81
C LEU A 305 -14.58 -6.33 2.72
N PRO A 306 -15.14 -6.84 3.84
CA PRO A 306 -15.97 -8.05 3.84
C PRO A 306 -17.17 -8.00 2.88
N GLY A 307 -17.71 -6.81 2.62
CA GLY A 307 -18.83 -6.62 1.68
C GLY A 307 -18.43 -6.62 0.19
N GLU A 308 -17.16 -6.39 -0.14
CA GLU A 308 -16.67 -6.25 -1.52
C GLU A 308 -15.67 -7.34 -1.91
N THR A 309 -14.72 -7.64 -1.03
CA THR A 309 -13.65 -8.60 -1.29
C THR A 309 -14.22 -10.01 -1.34
N LYS A 310 -14.17 -10.65 -2.51
CA LYS A 310 -14.66 -12.03 -2.71
C LYS A 310 -13.53 -13.06 -2.57
N SER A 311 -12.34 -12.66 -2.99
CA SER A 311 -11.16 -13.51 -2.91
C SER A 311 -9.89 -12.70 -2.77
N VAL A 312 -8.89 -13.31 -2.14
CA VAL A 312 -7.57 -12.72 -1.92
C VAL A 312 -6.51 -13.58 -2.59
N ARG A 313 -5.52 -12.95 -3.21
CA ARG A 313 -4.27 -13.58 -3.66
C ARG A 313 -3.10 -12.86 -2.99
N VAL A 314 -2.22 -13.62 -2.36
CA VAL A 314 -0.99 -13.13 -1.74
C VAL A 314 0.19 -13.46 -2.64
N CYS A 315 1.11 -12.51 -2.75
CA CYS A 315 2.30 -12.61 -3.58
C CYS A 315 3.54 -12.25 -2.77
N GLY A 316 4.66 -12.90 -3.10
CA GLY A 316 5.99 -12.54 -2.62
C GLY A 316 6.97 -12.48 -3.78
N LEU A 317 7.66 -11.35 -3.94
CA LEU A 317 8.76 -11.21 -4.88
C LEU A 317 10.07 -11.46 -4.14
N TYR A 318 10.79 -12.47 -4.56
CA TYR A 318 12.11 -12.83 -4.02
C TYR A 318 13.16 -12.43 -5.03
N SER A 319 14.28 -11.89 -4.57
CA SER A 319 15.38 -11.49 -5.44
C SER A 319 16.71 -11.99 -4.89
N GLU A 320 17.72 -12.06 -5.75
CA GLU A 320 19.09 -12.42 -5.37
C GLU A 320 19.60 -11.53 -4.22
N ASN A 321 20.52 -12.08 -3.40
CA ASN A 321 21.16 -11.30 -2.36
C ASN A 321 22.03 -10.21 -3.01
N PRO A 322 21.74 -8.91 -2.81
CA PRO A 322 22.44 -7.84 -3.51
C PRO A 322 23.92 -7.75 -3.13
N VAL A 323 24.33 -8.27 -1.97
CA VAL A 323 25.74 -8.28 -1.53
C VAL A 323 26.56 -9.33 -2.29
N GLY A 324 25.94 -10.43 -2.71
CA GLY A 324 26.61 -11.53 -3.42
C GLY A 324 26.36 -11.53 -4.92
N ALA A 325 25.57 -10.58 -5.43
CA ALA A 325 25.23 -10.48 -6.83
C ALA A 325 26.43 -9.99 -7.67
N ASP A 326 26.45 -10.37 -8.96
CA ASP A 326 27.44 -9.87 -9.91
C ASP A 326 27.28 -8.34 -10.03
N PRO A 327 28.33 -7.54 -9.71
CA PRO A 327 28.25 -6.08 -9.78
C PRO A 327 28.01 -5.55 -11.21
N ASN A 328 28.24 -6.37 -12.24
CA ASN A 328 27.99 -5.99 -13.63
C ASN A 328 26.53 -6.23 -14.06
N LYS A 329 25.72 -6.88 -13.22
CA LYS A 329 24.34 -7.19 -13.51
C LYS A 329 23.44 -6.03 -13.10
N GLU A 330 22.92 -5.30 -14.08
CA GLU A 330 22.03 -4.16 -13.83
C GLU A 330 20.70 -4.57 -13.17
N ILE A 331 20.22 -5.79 -13.44
CA ILE A 331 18.94 -6.31 -12.95
C ILE A 331 19.18 -7.64 -12.24
N LEU A 332 19.00 -7.65 -10.92
CA LEU A 332 19.05 -8.87 -10.12
C LEU A 332 17.95 -9.85 -10.53
N ASP A 333 18.25 -11.15 -10.51
CA ASP A 333 17.20 -12.14 -10.80
C ASP A 333 16.12 -12.04 -9.72
N ALA A 334 14.89 -12.26 -10.15
CA ALA A 334 13.73 -12.23 -9.27
C ALA A 334 12.72 -13.30 -9.64
N LEU A 335 12.12 -13.89 -8.62
CA LEU A 335 11.06 -14.87 -8.75
C LEU A 335 9.81 -14.37 -8.03
N LEU A 336 8.68 -14.42 -8.74
CA LEU A 336 7.39 -14.01 -8.21
C LEU A 336 6.58 -15.23 -7.80
N PHE A 337 6.41 -15.41 -6.49
CA PHE A 337 5.58 -16.48 -5.93
C PHE A 337 4.15 -15.98 -5.76
N LYS A 338 3.20 -16.61 -6.47
CA LYS A 338 1.78 -16.30 -6.41
C LYS A 338 1.03 -17.38 -5.66
N SER A 339 0.21 -16.99 -4.69
CA SER A 339 -0.72 -17.93 -4.06
C SER A 339 -1.84 -18.33 -5.01
N LYS A 340 -2.52 -19.44 -4.69
CA LYS A 340 -3.88 -19.64 -5.20
C LYS A 340 -4.78 -18.51 -4.69
N SER A 341 -5.84 -18.19 -5.45
CA SER A 341 -6.87 -17.28 -4.97
C SER A 341 -7.68 -17.97 -3.85
N PHE A 342 -7.74 -17.33 -2.68
CA PHE A 342 -8.46 -17.78 -1.50
C PHE A 342 -9.86 -17.16 -1.50
N SER A 343 -10.91 -17.98 -1.63
CA SER A 343 -12.29 -17.50 -1.59
C SER A 343 -12.75 -17.33 -0.14
N LEU A 344 -13.12 -16.10 0.23
CA LEU A 344 -13.58 -15.76 1.58
C LEU A 344 -14.85 -16.56 1.97
N LYS A 345 -15.75 -16.78 1.01
CA LYS A 345 -16.94 -17.63 1.20
C LYS A 345 -16.59 -19.10 1.49
N LYS A 346 -15.51 -19.63 0.91
CA LYS A 346 -15.07 -21.01 1.18
C LYS A 346 -14.42 -21.10 2.57
N ILE A 347 -13.60 -20.11 2.93
CA ILE A 347 -12.93 -20.05 4.25
C ILE A 347 -13.96 -20.00 5.38
N ALA A 348 -14.95 -19.11 5.29
CA ALA A 348 -15.99 -19.01 6.31
C ALA A 348 -16.95 -20.21 6.34
N LYS A 349 -16.99 -21.04 5.29
CA LYS A 349 -17.74 -22.30 5.28
C LYS A 349 -16.96 -23.47 5.86
N SER A 350 -15.62 -23.42 5.87
CA SER A 350 -14.79 -24.48 6.45
C SER A 350 -14.69 -24.41 7.98
N SER A 351 -15.15 -23.31 8.59
CA SER A 351 -15.17 -23.11 10.04
C SER A 351 -16.48 -23.49 10.72
N VAL A 352 -17.51 -23.82 9.93
CA VAL A 352 -18.83 -24.30 10.38
C VAL A 352 -18.89 -25.80 10.17
#